data_AF-A0AA49JMV3-F1
#
_entry.id   AF-A0AA49JMV3-F1
#
_cell.length_a   1.000
_cell.length_b   1.000
_cell.length_c   1.000
_cell.angle_alpha   90.00
_cell.angle_beta   90.00
_cell.angle_gamma   90.00
#
_symmetry.space_group_name_H-M   'P 1'
#
loop_
_entity.id
_entity.type
_entity.pdbx_description
1 polymer ?
#
loop_
_entity_poly.entity_id
_entity_poly.type
_entity_poly.pdbx_seq_one_letter_code
_entity_poly.pdbx_strand_id
1 'polypeptide(L)'
;MLNESDKLNILKRIDFIQIELNDLDEYKKLTYEVYNTDRITRRNVERIIENISNALIDISKIIIANENIHIPNSYREIILKLGEIETIDEELAKSIAEVARLRNVLAHQYLDIKWSYVKTFITDKINDVYKFIDAVNKYVEM
;
A
#
# COMPACT_ATOMS: atom_id res chain seq x y z
N MET A 1 8.99 -1.78 22.54
CA MET A 1 9.16 -2.99 21.70
C MET A 1 7.78 -3.53 21.38
N LEU A 2 7.53 -3.82 20.09
CA LEU A 2 6.31 -4.49 19.64
C LEU A 2 6.07 -5.77 20.43
N ASN A 3 4.83 -6.00 20.87
CA ASN A 3 4.46 -7.30 21.45
C ASN A 3 4.38 -8.37 20.35
N GLU A 4 4.49 -9.65 20.74
CA GLU A 4 4.48 -10.80 19.81
C GLU A 4 3.23 -10.87 18.93
N SER A 5 2.07 -10.47 19.45
CA SER A 5 0.83 -10.49 18.67
C SER A 5 0.85 -9.46 17.54
N ASP A 6 1.38 -8.27 17.81
CA ASP A 6 1.49 -7.20 16.81
C ASP A 6 2.54 -7.53 15.77
N LYS A 7 3.68 -8.11 16.16
CA LYS A 7 4.68 -8.64 15.23
C LYS A 7 4.05 -9.64 14.27
N LEU A 8 3.31 -10.64 14.78
CA LEU A 8 2.62 -11.63 13.95
C LEU A 8 1.56 -11.00 13.04
N ASN A 9 0.84 -9.99 13.51
CA ASN A 9 -0.17 -9.28 12.71
C ASN A 9 0.42 -8.47 11.56
N ILE A 10 1.62 -7.90 11.75
CA ILE A 10 2.37 -7.21 10.70
C ILE A 10 2.86 -8.23 9.66
N LEU A 11 3.52 -9.30 10.10
CA LEU A 11 4.10 -10.31 9.19
C LEU A 11 3.03 -10.97 8.31
N LYS A 12 1.86 -11.31 8.86
CA LYS A 12 0.73 -11.84 8.06
C LYS A 12 0.25 -10.87 6.97
N ARG A 13 0.31 -9.57 7.23
CA ARG A 13 -0.07 -8.55 6.24
C ARG A 13 1.01 -8.37 5.18
N ILE A 14 2.28 -8.51 5.56
CA ILE A 14 3.40 -8.53 4.61
C ILE A 14 3.25 -9.72 3.66
N ASP A 15 3.01 -10.92 4.18
CA ASP A 15 2.77 -12.12 3.36
C ASP A 15 1.61 -11.91 2.39
N PHE A 16 0.51 -11.33 2.88
CA PHE A 16 -0.64 -10.98 2.06
C PHE A 16 -0.29 -9.99 0.95
N ILE A 17 0.45 -8.91 1.25
CA ILE A 17 0.89 -7.94 0.23
C ILE A 17 1.77 -8.63 -0.83
N GLN A 18 2.66 -9.55 -0.43
CA GLN A 18 3.51 -10.27 -1.38
C GLN A 18 2.70 -11.14 -2.34
N ILE A 19 1.64 -11.82 -1.85
CA ILE A 19 0.72 -12.58 -2.70
C ILE A 19 0.03 -11.65 -3.70
N GLU A 20 -0.53 -10.53 -3.23
CA GLU A 20 -1.21 -9.55 -4.08
C GLU A 20 -0.27 -8.92 -5.13
N LEU A 21 0.99 -8.64 -4.77
CA LEU A 21 2.01 -8.16 -5.71
C LEU A 21 2.35 -9.22 -6.78
N ASN A 22 2.43 -10.49 -6.39
CA ASN A 22 2.66 -11.58 -7.34
C ASN A 22 1.48 -11.74 -8.31
N ASP A 23 0.24 -11.64 -7.83
CA ASP A 23 -0.94 -11.68 -8.70
C ASP A 23 -0.99 -10.46 -9.63
N LEU A 24 -0.45 -9.32 -9.19
CA LEU A 24 -0.39 -8.11 -10.01
C LEU A 24 0.58 -8.23 -11.20
N ASP A 25 1.54 -9.15 -11.16
CA ASP A 25 2.52 -9.35 -12.22
C ASP A 25 1.89 -9.74 -13.56
N GLU A 26 0.75 -10.43 -13.53
CA GLU A 26 -0.04 -10.76 -14.72
C GLU A 26 -0.48 -9.51 -15.50
N TYR A 27 -0.55 -8.36 -14.83
CA TYR A 27 -1.06 -7.10 -15.36
C TYR A 27 0.03 -6.07 -15.67
N LYS A 28 1.32 -6.43 -15.59
CA LYS A 28 2.46 -5.53 -15.93
C LYS A 28 2.34 -4.88 -17.32
N LYS A 29 1.76 -5.60 -18.28
CA LYS A 29 1.56 -5.15 -19.67
C LYS A 29 0.15 -4.63 -19.96
N LEU A 30 -0.66 -4.38 -18.92
CA LEU A 30 -2.02 -3.87 -19.06
C LEU A 30 -2.03 -2.56 -19.86
N THR A 31 -2.98 -2.46 -20.79
CA THR A 31 -3.24 -1.29 -21.62
C THR A 31 -4.57 -0.65 -21.22
N TYR A 32 -4.75 0.62 -21.58
CA TYR A 32 -6.00 1.33 -21.32
C TYR A 32 -7.18 0.67 -22.02
N GLU A 33 -6.99 0.18 -23.25
CA GLU A 33 -8.05 -0.48 -24.02
C GLU A 33 -8.61 -1.71 -23.27
N VAL A 34 -7.73 -2.60 -22.81
CA VAL A 34 -8.15 -3.77 -22.01
C VAL A 34 -8.78 -3.34 -20.71
N TYR A 35 -8.17 -2.40 -19.97
CA TYR A 35 -8.72 -1.89 -18.71
C TYR A 35 -10.11 -1.24 -18.88
N ASN A 36 -10.36 -0.56 -20.01
CA ASN A 36 -11.63 0.09 -20.29
C ASN A 36 -12.72 -0.90 -20.72
N THR A 37 -12.36 -1.90 -21.54
CA THR A 37 -13.32 -2.82 -22.17
C THR A 37 -13.56 -4.10 -21.38
N ASP A 38 -12.55 -4.66 -20.73
CA ASP A 38 -12.65 -5.85 -19.89
C ASP A 38 -12.93 -5.48 -18.43
N ARG A 39 -14.18 -5.69 -18.02
CA ARG A 39 -14.62 -5.39 -16.65
C ARG A 39 -14.04 -6.33 -15.60
N ILE A 40 -13.73 -7.57 -15.98
CA ILE A 40 -13.19 -8.57 -15.05
C ILE A 40 -11.74 -8.21 -14.74
N THR A 41 -10.92 -8.02 -15.78
CA THR A 41 -9.53 -7.55 -15.63
C THR A 41 -9.47 -6.26 -14.82
N ARG A 42 -10.30 -5.26 -15.16
CA ARG A 42 -10.34 -4.00 -14.41
C ARG A 42 -10.63 -4.22 -12.92
N ARG A 43 -11.67 -4.99 -12.60
CA ARG A 43 -12.07 -5.22 -11.20
C ARG A 43 -11.00 -5.95 -10.41
N ASN A 44 -10.34 -6.93 -11.02
CA ASN A 44 -9.25 -7.67 -10.37
C ASN A 44 -8.09 -6.73 -10.05
N VAL A 45 -7.61 -5.95 -11.03
CA VAL A 45 -6.50 -5.02 -10.82
C VAL A 45 -6.82 -3.94 -9.79
N GLU A 46 -8.01 -3.33 -9.89
CA GLU A 46 -8.45 -2.33 -8.89
C GLU A 46 -8.50 -2.95 -7.49
N ARG A 47 -8.99 -4.19 -7.36
CA ARG A 47 -9.10 -4.87 -6.08
C ARG A 47 -7.75 -5.22 -5.48
N ILE A 48 -6.81 -5.70 -6.28
CA ILE A 48 -5.44 -6.02 -5.84
C ILE A 48 -4.76 -4.76 -5.28
N ILE A 49 -4.83 -3.65 -6.01
CA ILE A 49 -4.25 -2.36 -5.57
C ILE A 49 -4.93 -1.86 -4.28
N GLU A 50 -6.25 -1.99 -4.17
CA GLU A 50 -6.99 -1.63 -2.95
C GLU A 50 -6.56 -2.50 -1.75
N ASN A 51 -6.39 -3.80 -1.96
CA ASN A 51 -5.94 -4.75 -0.94
C ASN A 51 -4.54 -4.39 -0.42
N ILE A 52 -3.59 -4.13 -1.31
CA ILE A 52 -2.24 -3.68 -0.95
C ILE A 52 -2.31 -2.36 -0.17
N SER A 53 -3.06 -1.37 -0.67
CA SER A 53 -3.23 -0.08 -0.01
C SER A 53 -3.78 -0.23 1.42
N ASN A 54 -4.79 -1.07 1.63
CA ASN A 54 -5.37 -1.31 2.95
C ASN A 54 -4.37 -1.98 3.90
N ALA A 55 -3.62 -2.98 3.42
CA ALA A 55 -2.63 -3.69 4.23
C ALA A 55 -1.48 -2.77 4.67
N LEU A 56 -0.99 -1.89 3.79
CA LEU A 56 0.01 -0.86 4.12
C LEU A 56 -0.47 0.07 5.23
N ILE A 57 -1.72 0.55 5.12
CA ILE A 57 -2.34 1.41 6.13
C ILE A 57 -2.46 0.68 7.46
N ASP A 58 -2.90 -0.57 7.46
CA ASP A 58 -3.09 -1.34 8.69
C ASP A 58 -1.77 -1.66 9.39
N ILE A 59 -0.71 -2.00 8.64
CA ILE A 59 0.66 -2.12 9.20
C ILE A 59 1.05 -0.79 9.86
N SER A 60 0.85 0.32 9.15
CA SER A 60 1.21 1.65 9.66
C SER A 60 0.48 2.00 10.96
N LYS A 61 -0.81 1.66 11.09
CA LYS A 61 -1.58 1.86 12.33
C LYS A 61 -1.03 1.03 13.49
N ILE A 62 -0.66 -0.23 13.25
CA ILE A 62 -0.10 -1.11 14.30
C ILE A 62 1.20 -0.49 14.83
N ILE A 63 2.07 -0.04 13.93
CA ILE A 63 3.34 0.59 14.31
C ILE A 63 3.11 1.87 15.12
N ILE A 64 2.24 2.78 14.66
CA ILE A 64 1.97 4.04 15.38
C ILE A 64 1.33 3.80 16.75
N ALA A 65 0.41 2.84 16.84
CA ALA A 65 -0.23 2.49 18.10
C ALA A 65 0.79 2.00 19.13
N ASN A 66 1.81 1.26 18.69
CA ASN A 66 2.90 0.79 19.56
C ASN A 66 3.76 1.94 20.11
N GLU A 67 3.92 3.04 19.37
CA GLU A 67 4.70 4.20 19.80
C GLU A 67 3.95 5.10 20.82
N ASN A 68 2.73 4.73 21.24
CA ASN A 68 1.85 5.54 22.09
C ASN A 68 1.60 6.96 21.52
N ILE A 69 1.64 7.10 20.20
CA ILE A 69 1.40 8.35 19.49
C ILE A 69 -0.08 8.42 19.10
N HIS A 70 -0.63 9.64 19.08
CA HIS A 70 -1.97 9.88 18.56
C HIS A 70 -2.07 9.44 17.08
N ILE A 71 -3.00 8.54 16.78
CA ILE A 71 -3.24 8.06 15.43
C ILE A 71 -3.90 9.18 14.62
N PRO A 72 -3.29 9.63 13.50
CA PRO A 72 -3.87 10.67 12.67
C PRO A 72 -5.23 10.29 12.08
N ASN A 73 -6.03 11.30 11.72
CA ASN A 73 -7.40 11.11 11.26
C ASN A 73 -7.48 10.61 9.80
N SER A 74 -6.41 10.75 9.02
CA SER A 74 -6.37 10.29 7.62
C SER A 74 -5.32 9.21 7.39
N TYR A 75 -5.59 8.31 6.44
CA TYR A 75 -4.65 7.27 6.04
C TYR A 75 -3.33 7.83 5.47
N ARG A 76 -3.40 8.98 4.82
CA ARG A 76 -2.23 9.68 4.30
C ARG A 76 -1.32 10.11 5.46
N GLU A 77 -1.88 10.77 6.46
CA GLU A 77 -1.13 11.21 7.64
C GLU A 77 -0.58 10.04 8.45
N ILE A 78 -1.34 8.94 8.56
CA ILE A 78 -0.85 7.69 9.17
C ILE A 78 0.46 7.23 8.52
N ILE A 79 0.53 7.16 7.19
CA ILE A 79 1.76 6.72 6.52
C ILE A 79 2.87 7.75 6.66
N LEU A 80 2.57 9.05 6.50
CA LEU A 80 3.57 10.10 6.67
C LEU A 80 4.20 10.08 8.06
N LYS A 81 3.41 9.73 9.09
CA LYS A 81 3.90 9.64 10.46
C LYS A 81 5.02 8.60 10.62
N LEU A 82 5.02 7.53 9.82
CA LEU A 82 6.10 6.53 9.84
C LEU A 82 7.46 7.12 9.43
N GLY A 83 7.46 8.11 8.53
CA GLY A 83 8.66 8.85 8.17
C GLY A 83 9.15 9.74 9.32
N GLU A 84 8.23 10.42 10.00
CA GLU A 84 8.56 11.29 11.14
C GLU A 84 9.15 10.54 12.35
N ILE A 85 8.77 9.27 12.53
CA ILE A 85 9.32 8.40 13.58
C ILE A 85 10.46 7.50 13.07
N GLU A 86 10.99 7.80 11.88
CA GLU A 86 12.16 7.14 11.28
C GLU A 86 12.00 5.61 11.08
N THR A 87 10.76 5.10 11.03
CA THR A 87 10.51 3.69 10.70
C THR A 87 10.82 3.40 9.23
N ILE A 88 10.54 4.37 8.37
CA ILE A 88 10.88 4.38 6.94
C ILE A 88 11.44 5.76 6.60
N ASP A 89 12.15 5.90 5.47
CA ASP A 89 12.61 7.23 5.05
C ASP A 89 11.43 8.13 4.62
N GLU A 90 11.58 9.45 4.80
CA GLU A 90 10.52 10.41 4.53
C GLU A 90 10.03 10.41 3.07
N GLU A 91 10.92 10.14 2.12
CA GLU A 91 10.57 10.11 0.69
C GLU A 91 9.74 8.87 0.36
N LEU A 92 10.10 7.72 0.93
CA LEU A 92 9.31 6.51 0.87
C LEU A 92 7.95 6.70 1.54
N ALA A 93 7.90 7.35 2.71
CA ALA A 93 6.64 7.67 3.38
C ALA A 93 5.73 8.51 2.48
N LYS A 94 6.25 9.56 1.83
CA LYS A 94 5.49 10.38 0.87
C LYS A 94 5.01 9.55 -0.32
N SER A 95 5.85 8.64 -0.84
CA SER A 95 5.47 7.77 -1.96
C SER A 95 4.34 6.80 -1.61
N ILE A 96 4.44 6.13 -0.46
CA ILE A 96 3.41 5.19 0.03
C ILE A 96 2.14 5.92 0.45
N ALA A 97 2.24 7.17 0.92
CA ALA A 97 1.08 7.99 1.24
C ALA A 97 0.20 8.28 0.01
N GLU A 98 0.80 8.40 -1.19
CA GLU A 98 0.05 8.48 -2.45
C GLU A 98 -0.64 7.16 -2.80
N VAL A 99 -0.06 6.02 -2.43
CA VAL A 99 -0.71 4.71 -2.57
C VAL A 99 -1.97 4.64 -1.71
N ALA A 100 -1.95 5.13 -0.47
CA ALA A 100 -3.15 5.19 0.37
C ALA A 100 -4.26 6.07 -0.20
N ARG A 101 -3.92 7.09 -1.00
CA ARG A 101 -4.90 7.93 -1.69
C ARG A 101 -5.63 7.18 -2.81
N LEU A 102 -5.00 6.15 -3.39
CA LEU A 102 -5.59 5.35 -4.47
C LEU A 102 -6.92 4.73 -4.07
N ARG A 103 -7.08 4.29 -2.82
CA ARG A 103 -8.35 3.72 -2.34
C ARG A 103 -9.54 4.66 -2.61
N ASN A 104 -9.39 5.95 -2.33
CA ASN A 104 -10.45 6.94 -2.55
C ASN A 104 -10.68 7.21 -4.04
N VAL A 105 -9.61 7.15 -4.84
CA VAL A 105 -9.70 7.28 -6.30
C VAL A 105 -10.50 6.10 -6.89
N LEU A 106 -10.12 4.88 -6.52
CA LEU A 106 -10.75 3.65 -7.00
C LEU A 106 -12.22 3.53 -6.56
N ALA A 107 -12.61 4.11 -5.44
CA ALA A 107 -14.01 4.10 -5.00
C ALA A 107 -14.91 5.11 -5.75
N HIS A 108 -14.39 6.28 -6.13
CA HIS A 108 -15.26 7.42 -6.48
C HIS A 108 -15.00 8.10 -7.82
N GLN A 109 -13.91 7.79 -8.52
CA GLN A 109 -13.50 8.54 -9.72
C GLN A 109 -13.95 7.89 -11.04
N TYR A 110 -13.94 8.69 -12.11
CA TYR A 110 -14.15 8.23 -13.49
C TYR A 110 -13.02 7.28 -13.97
N LEU A 111 -13.31 6.46 -14.99
CA LEU A 111 -12.43 5.39 -15.45
C LEU A 111 -11.08 5.90 -16.00
N ASP A 112 -11.08 7.03 -16.69
CA ASP A 112 -9.88 7.70 -17.21
C ASP A 112 -8.96 8.17 -16.08
N ILE A 113 -9.54 8.78 -15.04
CA ILE A 113 -8.81 9.17 -13.83
C ILE A 113 -8.24 7.92 -13.18
N LYS A 114 -9.07 6.91 -12.87
CA LYS A 114 -8.63 5.65 -12.25
C LYS A 114 -7.51 4.96 -13.03
N TRP A 115 -7.57 4.96 -14.36
CA TRP A 115 -6.53 4.37 -15.20
C TRP A 115 -5.15 4.98 -14.96
N SER A 116 -5.06 6.32 -14.90
CA SER A 116 -3.77 6.99 -14.67
C SER A 116 -3.10 6.51 -13.38
N TYR A 117 -3.90 6.37 -12.34
CA TYR A 117 -3.50 5.89 -11.02
C TYR A 117 -3.10 4.41 -11.01
N VAL A 118 -3.91 3.55 -11.64
CA VAL A 118 -3.59 2.11 -11.80
C VAL A 118 -2.29 1.94 -12.58
N LYS A 119 -2.12 2.70 -13.67
CA LYS A 119 -0.91 2.62 -14.48
C LYS A 119 0.33 3.06 -13.72
N THR A 120 0.27 4.19 -13.01
CA THR A 120 1.36 4.66 -12.13
C THR A 120 1.66 3.65 -11.03
N PHE A 121 0.64 3.01 -10.44
CA PHE A 121 0.90 1.99 -9.42
C PHE A 121 1.72 0.82 -9.97
N ILE A 122 1.27 0.24 -11.09
CA ILE A 122 1.90 -0.91 -11.73
C ILE A 122 3.33 -0.60 -12.23
N THR A 123 3.58 0.64 -12.66
CA THR A 123 4.87 1.03 -13.25
C THR A 123 5.87 1.55 -12.25
N ASP A 124 5.43 2.35 -11.27
CA ASP A 124 6.31 3.13 -10.42
C ASP A 124 6.23 2.73 -8.94
N LYS A 125 5.05 2.33 -8.44
CA LYS A 125 4.83 2.16 -6.99
C LYS A 125 5.09 0.77 -6.45
N ILE A 126 5.07 -0.27 -7.28
CA ILE A 126 5.40 -1.65 -6.85
C ILE A 126 6.75 -1.70 -6.13
N ASN A 127 7.78 -1.05 -6.68
CA ASN A 127 9.11 -1.03 -6.08
C ASN A 127 9.13 -0.31 -4.71
N ASP A 128 8.32 0.72 -4.54
CA ASP A 128 8.22 1.41 -3.26
C ASP A 128 7.49 0.55 -2.22
N VAL A 129 6.48 -0.23 -2.63
CA VAL A 129 5.84 -1.21 -1.73
C VAL A 129 6.86 -2.25 -1.25
N TYR A 130 7.75 -2.74 -2.11
CA TYR A 130 8.83 -3.65 -1.68
C TYR A 130 9.79 -2.99 -0.69
N LYS A 131 10.24 -1.75 -0.95
CA LYS A 131 11.08 -1.00 0.00
C LYS A 131 10.40 -0.80 1.35
N PHE A 132 9.08 -0.55 1.36
CA PHE A 132 8.30 -0.43 2.58
C PHE A 132 8.31 -1.75 3.37
N ILE A 133 8.08 -2.88 2.70
CA ILE A 133 8.15 -4.22 3.32
C ILE A 133 9.52 -4.45 3.94
N ASP A 134 10.61 -4.16 3.22
CA ASP A 134 11.97 -4.36 3.71
C ASP A 134 12.26 -3.51 4.95
N ALA A 135 11.82 -2.25 4.95
CA ALA A 135 11.99 -1.36 6.10
C ALA A 135 11.18 -1.82 7.32
N VAL A 136 9.93 -2.26 7.11
CA VAL A 136 9.08 -2.77 8.20
C VAL A 136 9.62 -4.09 8.74
N ASN A 137 10.13 -4.99 7.92
CA ASN A 137 10.76 -6.23 8.40
C ASN A 137 11.95 -5.93 9.32
N LYS A 138 12.82 -4.99 8.93
CA LYS A 138 13.93 -4.53 9.79
C LYS A 138 13.42 -3.98 11.11
N TYR A 139 12.36 -3.17 11.09
CA TYR A 139 11.74 -2.63 12.30
C TYR A 139 11.17 -3.72 13.23
N VAL A 140 10.59 -4.79 12.67
CA VAL A 140 10.04 -5.91 13.45
C VAL A 140 11.13 -6.78 14.08
N GLU A 141 12.30 -6.89 13.43
CA GLU A 141 13.47 -7.64 13.90
C GLU A 141 14.26 -6.94 15.02
N MET A 142 14.08 -5.63 15.19
CA MET A 142 14.64 -4.83 16.30
C MET A 142 13.97 -5.15 17.64
#